data_AF-A0A2V8SYK7-F1
#
_entry.id   AF-A0A2V8SYK7-F1
#
_cell.length_a   1.000
_cell.length_b   1.000
_cell.length_c   1.000
_cell.angle_alpha   90.00
_cell.angle_beta   90.00
_cell.angle_gamma   90.00
#
_symmetry.space_group_name_H-M   'P 1'
#
loop_
_entity.id
_entity.type
_entity.pdbx_description
1 polymer ?
#
loop_
_entity_poly.entity_id
_entity_poly.type
_entity_poly.pdbx_seq_one_letter_code
_entity_poly.pdbx_strand_id
1 'polypeptide(L)'
;MRLTATFIFMLALAALVGCGGGERSSMANANVSRSSPAQGEAARAPQASEGQAVVQNVSLQQADAAQNTPATIERKIIRNANVSLEVEEPKKAMQRVASVAESRGGFVVTSESRQEAGASGGKASEVISMEVRVPAAQFDAAMNDIRAAASRVASEKIT
;
A
#
# COMPACT_ATOMS: atom_id res chain seq x y z
N MET A 1 -43.49 34.65 -19.29
CA MET A 1 -43.96 33.29 -18.93
C MET A 1 -42.85 32.24 -18.85
N ARG A 2 -41.79 32.28 -19.68
CA ARG A 2 -40.65 31.32 -19.55
C ARG A 2 -39.66 31.67 -18.43
N LEU A 3 -39.43 32.96 -18.15
CA LEU A 3 -38.58 33.40 -17.02
C LEU A 3 -39.24 33.18 -15.64
N THR A 4 -40.57 33.29 -15.56
CA THR A 4 -41.33 33.06 -14.32
C THR A 4 -41.34 31.57 -13.92
N ALA A 5 -41.31 30.67 -14.91
CA ALA A 5 -41.20 29.23 -14.67
C ALA A 5 -39.83 28.83 -14.11
N THR A 6 -38.74 29.46 -14.59
CA THR A 6 -37.39 29.23 -14.08
C THR A 6 -37.22 29.72 -12.64
N PHE A 7 -37.84 30.86 -12.29
CA PHE A 7 -37.79 31.41 -10.94
C PHE A 7 -38.56 30.55 -9.92
N ILE A 8 -39.71 30.00 -10.31
CA ILE A 8 -40.50 29.09 -9.46
C ILE A 8 -39.76 27.76 -9.24
N PHE A 9 -39.08 27.23 -10.27
CA PHE A 9 -38.29 26.01 -10.16
C PHE A 9 -37.05 26.20 -9.27
N MET A 10 -36.41 27.38 -9.32
CA MET A 10 -35.27 27.70 -8.45
C MET A 10 -35.70 27.89 -6.97
N LEU A 11 -36.88 28.47 -6.72
CA LEU A 11 -37.42 28.64 -5.37
C LEU A 11 -37.80 27.29 -4.72
N ALA A 12 -38.20 26.31 -5.51
CA ALA A 12 -38.54 24.96 -5.03
C ALA A 12 -37.31 24.13 -4.62
N LEU A 13 -36.14 24.39 -5.21
CA LEU A 13 -34.91 23.64 -4.91
C LEU A 13 -34.22 24.11 -3.61
N ALA A 14 -34.48 25.35 -3.17
CA ALA A 14 -33.88 25.93 -1.96
C ALA A 14 -34.45 25.37 -0.65
N ALA A 15 -35.57 24.63 -0.70
CA ALA A 15 -36.23 24.07 0.49
C ALA A 15 -35.63 22.73 0.98
N LEU A 16 -34.69 22.13 0.25
CA LEU A 16 -34.08 20.82 0.60
C LEU A 16 -32.71 20.92 1.28
N VAL A 17 -32.18 22.12 1.52
CA VAL A 17 -31.02 22.31 2.41
C VAL A 17 -31.53 22.34 3.85
N GLY A 18 -32.07 21.19 4.28
CA GLY A 18 -32.43 20.88 5.65
C GLY A 18 -31.17 20.48 6.42
N CYS A 19 -30.93 21.21 7.51
CA CYS A 19 -29.80 21.09 8.40
C CYS A 19 -29.67 19.68 9.00
N GLY A 20 -28.65 18.93 8.60
CA GLY A 20 -28.15 17.79 9.36
C GLY A 20 -27.39 18.29 10.58
N GLY A 21 -28.08 18.42 11.71
CA GLY A 21 -27.47 18.73 13.00
C GLY A 21 -26.58 17.58 13.47
N GLY A 22 -25.28 17.70 13.25
CA GLY A 22 -24.29 16.79 13.81
C GLY A 22 -24.17 16.98 15.32
N GLU A 23 -24.66 16.00 16.08
CA GLU A 23 -24.40 15.86 17.51
C GLU A 23 -22.90 15.67 17.75
N ARG A 24 -22.30 16.64 18.42
CA ARG A 24 -20.93 16.55 18.91
C ARG A 24 -20.96 15.76 20.20
N SER A 25 -20.75 14.45 20.12
CA SER A 25 -20.47 13.63 21.30
C SER A 25 -19.10 14.03 21.83
N SER A 26 -19.08 15.00 22.75
CA SER A 26 -17.94 15.25 23.64
C SER A 26 -17.76 14.01 24.52
N MET A 27 -16.88 13.11 24.13
CA MET A 27 -16.34 12.11 25.07
C MET A 27 -15.51 12.86 26.10
N ALA A 28 -16.16 13.11 27.25
CA ALA A 28 -15.51 13.50 28.48
C ALA A 28 -14.43 12.46 28.78
N ASN A 29 -13.19 12.89 28.72
CA ASN A 29 -12.04 12.12 29.14
C ASN A 29 -12.07 12.05 30.68
N ALA A 30 -12.82 11.10 31.21
CA ALA A 30 -12.89 10.82 32.63
C ALA A 30 -11.62 10.07 33.04
N ASN A 31 -10.69 10.84 33.62
CA ASN A 31 -9.59 10.36 34.42
C ASN A 31 -10.13 9.46 35.54
N VAL A 32 -9.88 8.14 35.45
CA VAL A 32 -10.03 7.23 36.60
C VAL A 32 -8.64 6.70 36.95
N SER A 33 -8.08 7.34 37.96
CA SER A 33 -6.95 6.84 38.72
C SER A 33 -7.38 5.67 39.60
N ARG A 34 -6.58 4.59 39.54
CA ARG A 34 -6.18 3.68 40.63
C ARG A 34 -7.28 2.95 41.42
N SER A 35 -7.28 1.62 41.29
CA SER A 35 -6.63 0.65 42.21
C SER A 35 -7.48 -0.59 42.53
N SER A 36 -6.76 -1.72 42.66
CA SER A 36 -7.08 -2.97 43.39
C SER A 36 -7.97 -4.02 42.72
N PRO A 37 -7.83 -5.32 43.10
CA PRO A 37 -6.60 -6.08 43.33
C PRO A 37 -6.62 -7.45 42.61
N ALA A 38 -5.48 -8.12 42.66
CA ALA A 38 -5.20 -9.44 42.13
C ALA A 38 -6.24 -10.51 42.50
N GLN A 39 -6.66 -11.29 41.51
CA GLN A 39 -7.08 -12.68 41.69
C GLN A 39 -6.26 -13.53 40.72
N GLY A 40 -5.40 -14.36 41.30
CA GLY A 40 -4.49 -15.23 40.59
C GLY A 40 -5.23 -16.37 39.92
N GLU A 41 -5.34 -16.30 38.60
CA GLU A 41 -5.59 -17.46 37.77
C GLU A 41 -4.21 -18.09 37.47
N ALA A 42 -3.92 -19.22 38.12
CA ALA A 42 -2.71 -19.99 37.88
C ALA A 42 -2.77 -20.64 36.50
N ALA A 43 -2.48 -19.86 35.46
CA ALA A 43 -2.23 -20.35 34.12
C ALA A 43 -0.96 -21.21 34.14
N ARG A 44 -1.15 -22.51 33.99
CA ARG A 44 -0.08 -23.51 33.90
C ARG A 44 0.76 -23.20 32.65
N ALA A 45 1.97 -22.69 32.86
CA ALA A 45 2.93 -22.48 31.79
C ALA A 45 3.29 -23.82 31.12
N PRO A 46 3.43 -23.87 29.78
CA PRO A 46 4.05 -25.01 29.13
C PRO A 46 5.49 -25.12 29.64
N GLN A 47 5.87 -26.31 30.10
CA GLN A 47 7.27 -26.59 30.42
C GLN A 47 8.09 -26.37 29.15
N ALA A 48 8.89 -25.31 29.15
CA ALA A 48 9.95 -25.14 28.18
C ALA A 48 10.89 -26.34 28.34
N SER A 49 10.91 -27.20 27.32
CA SER A 49 11.96 -28.19 27.15
C SER A 49 13.29 -27.46 27.27
N GLU A 50 14.10 -27.82 28.26
CA GLU A 50 15.46 -27.34 28.40
C GLU A 50 16.23 -27.73 27.14
N GLY A 51 16.33 -26.79 26.20
CA GLY A 51 17.21 -26.92 25.06
C GLY A 51 18.63 -27.02 25.60
N GLN A 52 19.19 -28.23 25.59
CA GLN A 52 20.60 -28.45 25.88
C GLN A 52 21.40 -27.55 24.93
N ALA A 53 21.98 -26.48 25.48
CA ALA A 53 22.91 -25.65 24.76
C ALA A 53 24.14 -26.51 24.45
N VAL A 54 24.25 -26.94 23.20
CA VAL A 54 25.44 -27.63 22.69
C VAL A 54 26.56 -26.61 22.66
N VAL A 55 27.42 -26.63 23.68
CA VAL A 55 28.64 -25.82 23.71
C VAL A 55 29.62 -26.42 22.71
N GLN A 56 29.70 -25.81 21.53
CA GLN A 56 30.70 -26.16 20.53
C GLN A 56 32.04 -25.51 20.93
N ASN A 57 33.05 -26.33 21.23
CA ASN A 57 34.41 -25.87 21.48
C ASN A 57 35.06 -25.46 20.15
N VAL A 58 35.04 -24.17 19.85
CA VAL A 58 35.72 -23.59 18.68
C VAL A 58 37.16 -23.27 19.07
N SER A 59 38.14 -23.73 18.27
CA SER A 59 39.55 -23.39 18.48
C SER A 59 39.81 -21.92 18.12
N LEU A 60 40.80 -21.30 18.78
CA LEU A 60 41.18 -19.90 18.49
C LEU A 60 41.57 -19.71 17.02
N GLN A 61 42.26 -20.69 16.42
CA GLN A 61 42.61 -20.66 14.99
C GLN A 61 41.38 -20.65 14.07
N GLN A 62 40.30 -21.28 14.49
CA GLN A 62 39.06 -21.40 13.72
C GLN A 62 38.17 -20.16 13.88
N ALA A 63 38.27 -19.47 15.01
CA ALA A 63 37.72 -18.13 15.20
C ALA A 63 38.45 -17.08 14.33
N ASP A 64 39.78 -17.12 14.28
CA ASP A 64 40.58 -16.23 13.42
C ASP A 64 40.31 -16.45 11.92
N ALA A 65 40.16 -17.71 11.49
CA ALA A 65 39.82 -18.04 10.10
C ALA A 65 38.42 -17.53 9.69
N ALA A 66 37.45 -17.55 10.61
CA ALA A 66 36.12 -17.01 10.37
C ALA A 66 36.11 -15.46 10.31
N GLN A 67 36.98 -14.80 11.08
CA GLN A 67 37.14 -13.34 11.06
C GLN A 67 37.84 -12.82 9.79
N ASN A 68 38.71 -13.63 9.20
CA ASN A 68 39.51 -13.27 8.02
C ASN A 68 38.93 -13.69 6.67
N THR A 69 37.74 -14.28 6.63
CA THR A 69 37.06 -14.58 5.36
C THR A 69 36.19 -13.39 4.98
N PRO A 70 36.56 -12.56 3.98
CA PRO A 70 35.69 -11.51 3.50
C PRO A 70 34.44 -12.16 2.88
N ALA A 71 33.35 -12.20 3.65
CA ALA A 71 32.06 -12.57 3.12
C ALA A 71 31.70 -11.57 2.03
N THR A 72 31.51 -12.06 0.81
CA THR A 72 30.95 -11.22 -0.26
C THR A 72 29.51 -10.94 0.12
N ILE A 73 29.26 -9.77 0.71
CA ILE A 73 27.91 -9.33 1.03
C ILE A 73 27.26 -8.90 -0.28
N GLU A 74 26.49 -9.80 -0.88
CA GLU A 74 25.62 -9.47 -2.00
C GLU A 74 24.47 -8.60 -1.47
N ARG A 75 24.50 -7.31 -1.79
CA ARG A 75 23.43 -6.39 -1.39
C ARG A 75 22.19 -6.68 -2.23
N LYS A 76 21.09 -7.04 -1.56
CA LYS A 76 19.78 -7.10 -2.20
C LYS A 76 19.24 -5.68 -2.37
N ILE A 77 19.26 -5.18 -3.60
CA ILE A 77 18.76 -3.85 -3.95
C ILE A 77 17.35 -3.98 -4.52
N ILE A 78 16.41 -3.21 -3.98
CA ILE A 78 15.05 -3.05 -4.49
C ILE A 78 14.96 -1.67 -5.15
N ARG A 79 14.37 -1.60 -6.34
CA ARG A 79 14.08 -0.36 -7.06
C ARG A 79 12.58 -0.07 -7.00
N ASN A 80 12.23 1.21 -6.89
CA ASN A 80 10.85 1.64 -6.82
C ASN A 80 10.45 2.35 -8.12
N ALA A 81 9.21 2.14 -8.56
CA ALA A 81 8.62 2.83 -9.68
C ALA A 81 7.22 3.33 -9.31
N ASN A 82 6.94 4.60 -9.58
CA ASN A 82 5.58 5.12 -9.62
C ASN A 82 5.15 5.18 -11.08
N VAL A 83 4.11 4.45 -11.44
CA VAL A 83 3.58 4.39 -12.80
C VAL A 83 2.15 4.92 -12.82
N SER A 84 1.84 5.73 -13.83
CA SER A 84 0.48 6.07 -14.20
C SER A 84 0.21 5.56 -15.61
N LEU A 85 -0.82 4.74 -15.74
CA LEU A 85 -1.14 3.99 -16.96
C LEU A 85 -2.58 4.28 -17.37
N GLU A 86 -2.77 4.67 -18.62
CA GLU A 86 -4.08 4.79 -19.24
C GLU A 86 -4.50 3.40 -19.75
N VAL A 87 -5.67 2.95 -19.33
CA VAL A 87 -6.15 1.57 -19.51
C VAL A 87 -7.64 1.55 -19.82
N GLU A 88 -8.11 0.51 -20.49
CA GLU A 88 -9.56 0.35 -20.76
C GLU A 88 -10.30 -0.26 -19.58
N GLU A 89 -9.67 -1.23 -18.90
CA GLU A 89 -10.26 -1.98 -17.79
C GLU A 89 -9.37 -1.89 -16.53
N PRO A 90 -9.56 -0.89 -15.65
CA PRO A 90 -8.68 -0.62 -14.50
C PRO A 90 -8.44 -1.84 -13.63
N LYS A 91 -9.50 -2.57 -13.28
CA LYS A 91 -9.41 -3.72 -12.39
C LYS A 91 -8.53 -4.84 -12.97
N LYS A 92 -8.68 -5.15 -14.26
CA LYS A 92 -7.86 -6.18 -14.93
C LYS A 92 -6.43 -5.72 -15.08
N ALA A 93 -6.22 -4.45 -15.43
CA ALA A 93 -4.88 -3.88 -15.57
C ALA A 93 -4.12 -3.89 -14.24
N MET A 94 -4.75 -3.44 -13.14
CA MET A 94 -4.14 -3.49 -11.80
C MET A 94 -3.74 -4.92 -11.39
N GLN A 95 -4.61 -5.91 -11.63
CA GLN A 95 -4.31 -7.32 -11.37
C GLN A 95 -3.15 -7.83 -12.22
N ARG A 96 -3.07 -7.44 -13.49
CA ARG A 96 -1.99 -7.84 -14.39
C ARG A 96 -0.66 -7.22 -13.96
N VAL A 97 -0.65 -5.94 -13.60
CA VAL A 97 0.55 -5.24 -13.08
C VAL A 97 1.03 -5.89 -11.79
N ALA A 98 0.12 -6.21 -10.86
CA ALA A 98 0.46 -6.92 -9.62
C ALA A 98 1.08 -8.30 -9.92
N SER A 99 0.48 -9.07 -10.82
CA SER A 99 0.98 -10.40 -11.21
C SER A 99 2.38 -10.31 -11.84
N VAL A 100 2.62 -9.30 -12.69
CA VAL A 100 3.94 -9.06 -13.29
C VAL A 100 4.98 -8.74 -12.22
N ALA A 101 4.66 -7.83 -11.29
CA ALA A 101 5.56 -7.47 -10.20
C ALA A 101 5.90 -8.70 -9.34
N GLU A 102 4.88 -9.47 -8.92
CA GLU A 102 5.04 -10.67 -8.10
C GLU A 102 5.86 -11.76 -8.80
N SER A 103 5.59 -12.02 -10.09
CA SER A 103 6.33 -13.01 -10.89
C SER A 103 7.83 -12.71 -10.99
N ARG A 104 8.20 -11.45 -10.74
CA ARG A 104 9.58 -10.94 -10.81
C ARG A 104 10.18 -10.69 -9.42
N GLY A 105 9.55 -11.23 -8.37
CA GLY A 105 10.01 -11.12 -6.98
C GLY A 105 9.76 -9.74 -6.36
N GLY A 106 8.90 -8.94 -6.98
CA GLY A 106 8.45 -7.64 -6.51
C GLY A 106 7.03 -7.66 -5.95
N PHE A 107 6.49 -6.48 -5.68
CA PHE A 107 5.13 -6.29 -5.20
C PHE A 107 4.65 -4.85 -5.46
N VAL A 108 3.34 -4.65 -5.34
CA VAL A 108 2.69 -3.34 -5.42
C VAL A 108 2.47 -2.78 -4.01
N VAL A 109 2.84 -1.53 -3.79
CA VAL A 109 2.70 -0.81 -2.51
C VAL A 109 1.37 -0.06 -2.47
N THR A 110 1.07 0.68 -3.54
CA THR A 110 -0.14 1.48 -3.68
C THR A 110 -0.77 1.20 -5.04
N SER A 111 -2.10 1.27 -5.08
CA SER A 111 -2.87 1.06 -6.29
C SER A 111 -4.11 1.93 -6.24
N GLU A 112 -4.24 2.84 -7.19
CA GLU A 112 -5.37 3.76 -7.30
C GLU A 112 -5.87 3.78 -8.74
N SER A 113 -7.16 3.99 -8.92
CA SER A 113 -7.79 4.18 -10.23
C SER A 113 -8.64 5.44 -10.22
N ARG A 114 -8.56 6.25 -11.27
CA ARG A 114 -9.35 7.47 -11.43
C ARG A 114 -9.78 7.62 -12.89
N GLN A 115 -10.95 8.21 -13.10
CA GLN A 115 -11.37 8.67 -14.41
C GLN A 115 -10.81 10.08 -14.64
N GLU A 116 -10.09 10.24 -15.74
CA GLU A 116 -9.64 11.54 -16.23
C GLU A 116 -10.58 12.02 -17.34
N ALA A 117 -11.07 13.26 -17.23
CA ALA A 117 -11.86 13.87 -18.27
C ALA A 117 -11.00 14.08 -19.52
N GLY A 118 -11.52 13.67 -20.68
CA GLY A 118 -10.83 13.87 -21.95
C GLY A 118 -10.62 15.36 -22.21
N ALA A 119 -9.42 15.73 -22.67
CA ALA A 119 -9.12 17.10 -23.04
C ALA A 119 -10.06 17.59 -24.16
N SER A 120 -10.57 18.82 -24.04
CA SER A 120 -11.35 19.51 -25.09
C SER A 120 -12.55 18.72 -25.65
N GLY A 121 -13.28 18.01 -24.80
CA GLY A 121 -14.45 17.21 -25.22
C GLY A 121 -14.10 15.81 -25.73
N GLY A 122 -12.85 15.36 -25.54
CA GLY A 122 -12.44 13.98 -25.75
C GLY A 122 -13.15 13.00 -24.80
N LYS A 123 -13.07 11.71 -25.12
CA LYS A 123 -13.62 10.65 -24.26
C LYS A 123 -12.89 10.65 -22.92
N ALA A 124 -13.62 10.39 -21.83
CA ALA A 124 -13.01 10.13 -20.54
C ALA A 124 -12.12 8.88 -20.64
N SER A 125 -10.94 8.94 -20.02
CA SER A 125 -9.99 7.84 -19.96
C SER A 125 -9.87 7.35 -18.53
N GLU A 126 -9.70 6.04 -18.36
CA GLU A 126 -9.43 5.46 -17.06
C GLU A 126 -7.91 5.38 -16.86
N VAL A 127 -7.43 5.93 -15.74
CA VAL A 127 -6.02 5.97 -15.40
C VAL A 127 -5.81 5.24 -14.08
N ILE A 128 -4.83 4.34 -14.06
CA ILE A 128 -4.37 3.68 -12.84
C ILE A 128 -3.02 4.24 -12.42
N SER A 129 -2.84 4.50 -11.14
CA SER A 129 -1.58 4.93 -10.54
C SER A 129 -1.12 3.90 -9.52
N MET A 130 0.10 3.39 -9.67
CA MET A 130 0.62 2.31 -8.84
C MET A 130 2.08 2.57 -8.45
N GLU A 131 2.42 2.30 -7.19
CA GLU A 131 3.82 2.20 -6.73
C GLU A 131 4.23 0.72 -6.72
N VAL A 132 5.30 0.40 -7.45
CA VAL A 132 5.80 -0.97 -7.62
C VAL A 132 7.23 -1.06 -7.11
N ARG A 133 7.55 -2.13 -6.38
CA ARG A 133 8.89 -2.42 -5.89
C ARG A 133 9.38 -3.74 -6.46
N VAL A 134 10.54 -3.74 -7.10
CA VAL A 134 11.10 -4.93 -7.77
C VAL A 134 12.59 -5.03 -7.48
N PRO A 135 13.15 -6.24 -7.27
CA PRO A 135 14.59 -6.45 -7.23
C PRO A 135 15.29 -5.82 -8.43
N ALA A 136 16.40 -5.12 -8.20
CA ALA A 136 17.09 -4.35 -9.24
C ALA A 136 17.43 -5.18 -10.48
N ALA A 137 17.82 -6.45 -10.29
CA ALA A 137 18.13 -7.39 -11.36
C ALA A 137 16.93 -7.73 -12.27
N GLN A 138 15.70 -7.58 -11.77
CA GLN A 138 14.47 -7.90 -12.49
C GLN A 138 13.66 -6.66 -12.89
N PHE A 139 14.09 -5.46 -12.47
CA PHE A 139 13.31 -4.24 -12.58
C PHE A 139 13.02 -3.86 -14.03
N ASP A 140 14.03 -3.83 -14.90
CA ASP A 140 13.82 -3.35 -16.28
C ASP A 140 12.88 -4.28 -17.06
N ALA A 141 13.00 -5.59 -16.81
CA ALA A 141 12.10 -6.58 -17.39
C ALA A 141 10.67 -6.46 -16.83
N ALA A 142 10.50 -6.18 -15.54
CA ALA A 142 9.19 -5.90 -14.94
C ALA A 142 8.54 -4.66 -15.56
N MET A 143 9.30 -3.58 -15.70
CA MET A 143 8.78 -2.34 -16.25
C MET A 143 8.38 -2.50 -17.72
N ASN A 144 9.13 -3.27 -18.51
CA ASN A 144 8.75 -3.57 -19.89
C ASN A 144 7.39 -4.31 -19.97
N ASP A 145 7.19 -5.31 -19.14
CA ASP A 145 5.93 -6.06 -19.08
C ASP A 145 4.76 -5.20 -18.58
N ILE A 146 5.01 -4.33 -17.60
CA ILE A 146 4.01 -3.38 -17.07
C ILE A 146 3.58 -2.40 -18.15
N ARG A 147 4.51 -1.86 -18.94
CA ARG A 147 4.19 -0.97 -20.06
C ARG A 147 3.37 -1.68 -21.13
N ALA A 148 3.65 -2.96 -21.39
CA ALA A 148 2.88 -3.77 -22.32
C ALA A 148 1.47 -4.13 -21.82
N ALA A 149 1.18 -3.96 -20.52
CA ALA A 149 -0.14 -4.18 -19.94
C ALA A 149 -1.08 -2.95 -20.06
N ALA A 150 -0.58 -1.81 -20.54
CA ALA A 150 -1.33 -0.57 -20.66
C ALA A 150 -1.56 -0.15 -22.11
N SER A 151 -2.63 0.60 -22.35
CA SER A 151 -2.88 1.21 -23.67
C SER A 151 -1.91 2.35 -23.92
N ARG A 152 -1.59 3.12 -22.86
CA ARG A 152 -0.60 4.19 -22.90
C ARG A 152 0.00 4.42 -21.51
N VAL A 153 1.28 4.78 -21.47
CA VAL A 153 1.95 5.24 -20.25
C VAL A 153 1.75 6.75 -20.12
N ALA A 154 1.05 7.19 -19.08
CA ALA A 154 0.82 8.60 -18.80
C ALA A 154 2.02 9.23 -18.10
N SER A 155 2.58 8.55 -17.10
CA SER A 155 3.82 8.96 -16.44
C SER A 155 4.54 7.77 -15.80
N GLU A 156 5.86 7.88 -15.68
CA GLU A 156 6.71 6.89 -15.01
C GLU A 156 7.81 7.63 -14.26
N LYS A 157 7.98 7.30 -12.97
CA LYS A 157 9.02 7.87 -12.12
C LYS A 157 9.72 6.79 -11.30
N ILE A 158 11.02 6.66 -11.50
CA ILE A 158 11.88 5.70 -10.77
C ILE A 158 12.48 6.43 -9.56
N THR A 159 12.47 5.79 -8.39
CA THR A 159 13.01 6.33 -7.12
C THR A 159 13.91 5.32 -6.42
#